data_AF-A0A2E5PXW7-F1
#
_entry.id   AF-A0A2E5PXW7-F1
#
_cell.length_a   1.000
_cell.length_b   1.000
_cell.length_c   1.000
_cell.angle_alpha   90.00
_cell.angle_beta   90.00
_cell.angle_gamma   90.00
#
_symmetry.space_group_name_H-M   'P 1'
#
loop_
_entity.id
_entity.type
_entity.pdbx_description
1 polymer ?
#
loop_
_entity_poly.entity_id
_entity_poly.type
_entity_poly.pdbx_seq_one_letter_code
_entity_poly.pdbx_strand_id
1 'polypeptide(L)'
;MKTIVTVLLRSALSVLLMSMLTQVAWADARANYEEKLNVNDQTIGVIAGVINYVCPKLVDPSVGICNPKDPVGSAVAIQKQMGDLDELDELDQEELEEELTDRKILHVDASMQFFDAVEQFKGHFPYRAEAQKAAAAGNWDDAFLNEEMAWQYLVKCASRGIFAKKMVDGE
;
A
#
# COMPACT_ATOMS: atom_id res chain seq x y z
N MET A 1 -31.11 0.89 -61.56
CA MET A 1 -30.97 1.84 -60.42
C MET A 1 -31.43 1.28 -59.09
N LYS A 2 -32.61 0.64 -58.97
CA LYS A 2 -33.13 0.14 -57.67
C LYS A 2 -32.24 -0.89 -56.95
N THR A 3 -31.50 -1.73 -57.69
CA THR A 3 -30.66 -2.81 -57.14
C THR A 3 -29.30 -2.34 -56.60
N ILE A 4 -28.74 -1.26 -57.15
CA ILE A 4 -27.43 -0.72 -56.73
C ILE A 4 -27.58 0.03 -55.41
N VAL A 5 -28.70 0.74 -55.23
CA VAL A 5 -29.01 1.49 -54.01
C VAL A 5 -29.24 0.55 -52.82
N THR A 6 -29.85 -0.61 -53.03
CA THR A 6 -30.08 -1.61 -51.96
C THR A 6 -28.79 -2.30 -51.50
N VAL A 7 -27.82 -2.49 -52.40
CA VAL A 7 -26.50 -3.06 -52.06
C VAL A 7 -25.67 -2.05 -51.26
N LEU A 8 -25.65 -0.78 -51.67
CA LEU A 8 -24.96 0.29 -50.95
C LEU A 8 -25.54 0.56 -49.55
N LEU A 9 -26.87 0.51 -49.39
CA LEU A 9 -27.49 0.67 -48.07
C LEU A 9 -27.16 -0.49 -47.13
N ARG A 10 -27.08 -1.73 -47.64
CA ARG A 10 -26.76 -2.91 -46.83
C ARG A 10 -25.29 -2.95 -46.41
N SER A 11 -24.37 -2.53 -47.27
CA SER A 11 -22.95 -2.46 -46.91
C SER A 11 -22.65 -1.31 -45.95
N ALA A 12 -23.30 -0.15 -46.11
CA ALA A 12 -23.17 0.95 -45.15
C ALA A 12 -23.69 0.58 -43.75
N LEU A 13 -24.80 -0.15 -43.67
CA LEU A 13 -25.38 -0.59 -42.40
C LEU A 13 -24.50 -1.65 -41.70
N SER A 14 -23.88 -2.57 -42.45
CA SER A 14 -22.95 -3.56 -41.88
C SER A 14 -21.65 -2.94 -41.35
N VAL A 15 -21.13 -1.87 -41.97
CA VAL A 15 -19.96 -1.13 -41.47
C VAL A 15 -20.32 -0.29 -40.23
N LEU A 16 -21.54 0.25 -40.18
CA LEU A 16 -22.04 0.98 -38.99
C LEU A 16 -22.31 0.04 -37.80
N LEU A 17 -22.79 -1.18 -38.05
CA LEU A 17 -23.01 -2.19 -36.99
C LEU A 17 -21.72 -2.81 -36.46
N MET A 18 -20.68 -2.98 -37.31
CA MET A 18 -19.37 -3.43 -36.84
C MET A 18 -18.59 -2.36 -36.05
N SER A 19 -18.87 -1.08 -36.26
CA SER A 19 -18.26 0.03 -35.49
C SER A 19 -18.96 0.32 -34.15
N MET A 20 -20.18 -0.19 -33.93
CA MET A 20 -20.85 -0.11 -32.62
C MET A 20 -20.53 -1.29 -31.69
N LEU A 21 -19.94 -2.38 -32.20
CA LEU A 21 -19.55 -3.55 -31.41
C LEU A 21 -18.15 -3.44 -30.78
N THR A 22 -17.44 -2.32 -30.98
CA THR A 22 -16.15 -2.03 -30.32
C THR A 22 -16.27 -1.04 -29.18
N GLN A 23 -17.45 -0.84 -28.59
CA GLN A 23 -17.55 -0.36 -27.22
C GLN A 23 -17.10 -1.48 -26.28
N VAL A 24 -15.80 -1.82 -26.35
CA VAL A 24 -15.10 -2.44 -25.23
C VAL A 24 -15.41 -1.54 -24.05
N ALA A 25 -15.95 -2.12 -22.98
CA ALA A 25 -16.13 -1.44 -21.71
C ALA A 25 -14.75 -1.09 -21.13
N TRP A 26 -14.10 -0.07 -21.69
CA TRP A 26 -13.07 0.67 -20.99
C TRP A 26 -13.84 1.42 -19.91
N ALA A 27 -13.97 0.81 -18.73
CA ALA A 27 -14.19 1.60 -17.53
C ALA A 27 -13.20 2.77 -17.59
N ASP A 28 -13.70 3.99 -17.40
CA ASP A 28 -12.91 5.21 -17.51
C ASP A 28 -11.64 5.05 -16.66
N ALA A 29 -10.48 4.90 -17.32
CA ALA A 29 -9.21 4.60 -16.64
C ALA A 29 -8.88 5.65 -15.58
N ARG A 30 -9.36 6.88 -15.80
CA ARG A 30 -9.31 7.95 -14.81
C ARG A 30 -10.17 7.64 -13.59
N ALA A 31 -11.40 7.18 -13.79
CA ALA A 31 -12.29 6.80 -12.68
C ALA A 31 -11.72 5.63 -11.87
N ASN A 32 -11.11 4.63 -12.54
CA ASN A 32 -10.44 3.52 -11.85
C ASN A 32 -9.25 4.01 -11.01
N TYR A 33 -8.43 4.93 -11.57
CA TYR A 33 -7.35 5.58 -10.83
C TYR A 33 -7.87 6.35 -9.60
N GLU A 34 -8.90 7.18 -9.77
CA GLU A 34 -9.50 7.98 -8.68
C GLU A 34 -10.10 7.07 -7.59
N GLU A 35 -10.75 5.97 -7.96
CA GLU A 35 -11.25 4.96 -7.01
C GLU A 35 -10.11 4.31 -6.25
N LYS A 36 -9.06 3.87 -6.95
CA LYS A 36 -7.90 3.20 -6.35
C LYS A 36 -7.12 4.11 -5.41
N LEU A 37 -6.96 5.38 -5.79
CA LEU A 37 -6.36 6.42 -4.95
C LEU A 37 -7.10 6.55 -3.61
N ASN A 38 -8.43 6.61 -3.65
CA ASN A 38 -9.25 6.69 -2.45
C ASN A 38 -9.14 5.42 -1.59
N VAL A 39 -9.11 4.23 -2.19
CA VAL A 39 -8.87 2.97 -1.46
C VAL A 39 -7.52 2.98 -0.75
N ASN A 40 -6.47 3.47 -1.41
CA ASN A 40 -5.14 3.56 -0.83
C ASN A 40 -5.09 4.56 0.34
N ASP A 41 -5.70 5.74 0.19
CA ASP A 41 -5.76 6.74 1.26
C ASP A 41 -6.53 6.23 2.48
N GLN A 42 -7.64 5.52 2.28
CA GLN A 42 -8.37 4.86 3.36
C GLN A 42 -7.52 3.78 4.05
N THR A 43 -6.79 2.98 3.26
CA THR A 43 -5.91 1.92 3.78
C THR A 43 -4.78 2.52 4.64
N ILE A 44 -4.18 3.64 4.21
CA ILE A 44 -3.18 4.38 5.00
C ILE A 44 -3.78 4.86 6.33
N GLY A 45 -5.03 5.32 6.34
CA GLY A 45 -5.75 5.70 7.56
C GLY A 45 -5.91 4.53 8.54
N VAL A 46 -6.21 3.33 8.04
CA VAL A 46 -6.27 2.10 8.88
C VAL A 46 -4.90 1.75 9.43
N ILE A 47 -3.85 1.78 8.60
CA ILE A 47 -2.46 1.51 9.01
C ILE A 47 -2.04 2.48 10.12
N ALA A 48 -2.35 3.77 9.98
CA ALA A 48 -2.10 4.77 11.00
C ALA A 48 -2.78 4.44 12.35
N GLY A 49 -4.02 3.94 12.31
CA GLY A 49 -4.72 3.46 13.49
C GLY A 49 -4.02 2.27 14.16
N VAL A 50 -3.56 1.30 13.37
CA VAL A 50 -2.79 0.15 13.88
C VAL A 50 -1.48 0.59 14.51
N ILE A 51 -0.73 1.49 13.86
CA ILE A 51 0.51 2.03 14.42
C ILE A 51 0.26 2.70 15.77
N ASN A 52 -0.76 3.57 15.86
CA ASN A 52 -1.10 4.24 17.11
C ASN A 52 -1.48 3.27 18.23
N TYR A 53 -2.12 2.14 17.89
CA TYR A 53 -2.46 1.11 18.85
C TYR A 53 -1.24 0.31 19.31
N VAL A 54 -0.37 -0.06 18.37
CA VAL A 54 0.75 -0.99 18.58
C VAL A 54 1.97 -0.29 19.18
N CYS A 55 2.28 0.94 18.76
CA CYS A 55 3.46 1.69 19.22
C CYS A 55 3.66 1.68 20.74
N PRO A 56 2.69 2.10 21.58
CA PRO A 56 2.88 2.15 23.03
C PRO A 56 2.98 0.76 23.69
N LYS A 57 2.77 -0.31 22.93
CA LYS A 57 2.99 -1.70 23.37
C LYS A 57 4.34 -2.23 22.95
N LEU A 58 4.93 -1.73 21.85
CA LEU A 58 6.22 -2.23 21.37
C LEU A 58 7.43 -1.61 22.08
N VAL A 59 7.31 -0.39 22.59
CA VAL A 59 8.43 0.37 23.15
C VAL A 59 8.09 0.94 24.53
N ASP A 60 9.10 1.00 25.41
CA ASP A 60 8.94 1.61 26.73
C ASP A 60 8.54 3.10 26.61
N PRO A 61 7.54 3.56 27.39
CA PRO A 61 7.08 4.95 27.33
C PRO A 61 8.17 6.01 27.59
N SER A 62 9.23 5.66 28.33
CA SER A 62 10.35 6.57 28.62
C SER A 62 11.14 6.98 27.38
N VAL A 63 11.07 6.21 26.29
CA VAL A 63 11.71 6.53 25.01
C VAL A 63 11.01 7.71 24.31
N GLY A 64 9.71 7.90 24.54
CA GLY A 64 8.98 9.09 24.07
C GLY A 64 8.77 9.20 22.55
N ILE A 65 8.83 8.09 21.81
CA ILE A 65 8.74 8.07 20.34
C ILE A 65 7.32 7.88 19.77
N CYS A 66 6.34 7.48 20.60
CA CYS A 66 4.97 7.29 20.15
C CYS A 66 4.18 8.60 20.15
N ASN A 67 3.88 9.12 18.96
CA ASN A 67 3.07 10.32 18.74
C ASN A 67 1.82 10.00 17.92
N PRO A 68 0.62 9.98 18.54
CA PRO A 68 -0.63 9.69 17.83
C PRO A 68 -0.97 10.64 16.67
N LYS A 69 -0.39 11.84 16.67
CA LYS A 69 -0.55 12.84 15.60
C LYS A 69 0.42 12.64 14.43
N ASP A 70 1.44 11.81 14.62
CA ASP A 70 2.40 11.41 13.59
C ASP A 70 2.66 9.89 13.65
N PRO A 71 1.69 9.08 13.18
CA PRO A 71 1.80 7.62 13.23
C PRO A 71 2.98 7.12 12.39
N VAL A 72 3.17 7.67 11.18
CA VAL A 72 4.28 7.27 10.31
C VAL A 72 5.63 7.61 10.95
N GLY A 73 5.77 8.81 11.53
CA GLY A 73 6.98 9.19 12.27
C GLY A 73 7.22 8.28 13.47
N SER A 74 6.18 7.90 14.20
CA SER A 74 6.26 6.94 15.31
C SER A 74 6.77 5.57 14.85
N ALA A 75 6.27 5.09 13.70
CA ALA A 75 6.68 3.80 13.15
C ALA A 75 8.16 3.78 12.72
N VAL A 76 8.61 4.86 12.06
CA VAL A 76 10.02 5.04 11.68
C VAL A 76 10.91 5.20 12.91
N ALA A 77 10.43 5.89 13.95
CA ALA A 77 11.17 6.03 15.19
C ALA A 77 11.33 4.68 15.92
N ILE A 78 10.33 3.80 15.88
CA ILE A 78 10.47 2.42 16.40
C ILE A 78 11.56 1.67 15.63
N GLN A 79 11.54 1.68 14.29
CA GLN A 79 12.60 1.02 13.52
C GLN A 79 13.99 1.54 13.88
N LYS A 80 14.14 2.86 14.04
CA LYS A 80 15.41 3.47 14.47
C LYS A 80 15.82 3.06 15.87
N GLN A 81 14.85 2.90 16.78
CA GLN A 81 15.09 2.42 18.14
C GLN A 81 15.52 0.95 18.13
N MET A 82 14.94 0.15 17.23
CA MET A 82 15.31 -1.25 17.04
C MET A 82 16.69 -1.40 16.43
N GLY A 83 17.09 -0.54 15.49
CA GLY A 83 18.40 -0.53 14.83
C GLY A 83 18.38 -1.01 13.39
N ASP A 84 19.55 -1.44 12.90
CA ASP A 84 19.71 -1.95 11.53
C ASP A 84 19.23 -3.40 11.43
N LEU A 85 18.45 -3.73 10.40
CA LEU A 85 17.85 -5.06 10.27
C LEU A 85 18.89 -6.12 9.93
N ASP A 86 19.90 -5.80 9.11
CA ASP A 86 20.91 -6.78 8.71
C ASP A 86 21.74 -7.21 9.93
N GLU A 87 22.03 -6.26 10.84
CA GLU A 87 22.68 -6.56 12.12
C GLU A 87 21.78 -7.41 13.05
N LEU A 88 20.48 -7.12 13.12
CA LEU A 88 19.53 -7.85 13.97
C LEU A 88 19.28 -9.28 13.46
N ASP A 89 19.28 -9.49 12.14
CA ASP A 89 19.05 -10.80 11.51
C ASP A 89 20.24 -11.76 11.67
N GLU A 90 21.43 -11.25 12.03
CA GLU A 90 22.62 -12.05 12.33
C GLU A 90 22.63 -12.61 13.76
N LEU A 91 21.85 -12.02 14.67
CA LEU A 91 21.77 -12.43 16.07
C LEU A 91 20.95 -13.70 16.23
N ASP A 92 21.35 -14.55 17.19
CA ASP A 92 20.45 -15.62 17.62
C ASP A 92 19.29 -15.06 18.46
N GLN A 93 18.32 -15.92 18.80
CA GLN A 93 17.12 -15.47 19.50
C GLN A 93 17.40 -14.88 20.88
N GLU A 94 18.36 -15.42 21.64
CA GLU A 94 18.67 -14.95 22.99
C GLU A 94 19.40 -13.60 22.91
N GLU A 95 20.35 -13.47 21.99
CA GLU A 95 21.07 -12.23 21.71
C GLU A 95 20.14 -11.12 21.20
N LEU A 96 19.21 -11.46 20.29
CA LEU A 96 18.22 -10.53 19.75
C LEU A 96 17.30 -10.00 20.86
N GLU A 97 16.83 -10.89 21.74
CA GLU A 97 15.97 -10.52 22.86
C GLU A 97 16.69 -9.60 23.85
N GLU A 98 17.96 -9.90 24.17
CA GLU A 98 18.80 -9.06 25.04
C GLU A 98 19.01 -7.67 24.42
N GLU A 99 19.48 -7.61 23.17
CA GLU A 99 19.81 -6.36 22.47
C GLU A 99 18.57 -5.45 22.33
N LEU A 100 17.43 -6.00 21.93
CA LEU A 100 16.20 -5.22 21.77
C LEU A 100 15.61 -4.79 23.12
N THR A 101 15.72 -5.61 24.17
CA THR A 101 15.29 -5.23 25.53
C THR A 101 16.13 -4.08 26.08
N ASP A 102 17.44 -4.09 25.82
CA ASP A 102 18.35 -2.99 26.18
C ASP A 102 17.99 -1.71 25.45
N ARG A 103 17.57 -1.83 24.18
CA ARG A 103 16.97 -0.77 23.37
C ARG A 103 15.52 -0.45 23.75
N LYS A 104 15.01 -0.96 24.88
CA LYS A 104 13.67 -0.65 25.42
C LYS A 104 12.52 -1.09 24.53
N ILE A 105 12.73 -2.12 23.73
CA ILE A 105 11.68 -2.83 23.00
C ILE A 105 11.08 -3.89 23.94
N LEU A 106 9.75 -3.96 23.98
CA LEU A 106 9.01 -4.76 24.97
C LEU A 106 8.51 -6.11 24.42
N HIS A 107 8.14 -6.15 23.13
CA HIS A 107 7.63 -7.35 22.47
C HIS A 107 8.45 -7.61 21.22
N VAL A 108 9.52 -8.40 21.33
CA VAL A 108 10.53 -8.60 20.28
C VAL A 108 9.93 -9.14 18.98
N ASP A 109 9.25 -10.28 19.02
CA ASP A 109 8.62 -10.90 17.83
C ASP A 109 7.62 -9.94 17.14
N ALA A 110 6.79 -9.28 17.95
CA ALA A 110 5.83 -8.31 17.45
C ALA A 110 6.52 -7.10 16.80
N SER A 111 7.66 -6.68 17.37
CA SER A 111 8.46 -5.58 16.85
C SER A 111 9.13 -5.94 15.54
N MET A 112 9.59 -7.18 15.35
CA MET A 112 10.11 -7.66 14.06
C MET A 112 9.02 -7.68 12.98
N GLN A 113 7.80 -8.18 13.30
CA GLN A 113 6.67 -8.07 12.37
C GLN A 113 6.31 -6.62 12.05
N PHE A 114 6.40 -5.72 13.04
CA PHE A 114 6.16 -4.31 12.85
C PHE A 114 7.25 -3.65 11.99
N PHE A 115 8.52 -4.01 12.18
CA PHE A 115 9.63 -3.55 11.35
C PHE A 115 9.39 -3.88 9.87
N ASP A 116 9.06 -5.15 9.58
CA ASP A 116 8.68 -5.59 8.24
C ASP A 116 7.51 -4.78 7.68
N ALA A 117 6.50 -4.51 8.50
CA ALA A 117 5.34 -3.72 8.08
C ALA A 117 5.75 -2.31 7.64
N VAL A 118 6.70 -1.68 8.34
CA VAL A 118 7.21 -0.35 8.00
C VAL A 118 8.04 -0.38 6.72
N GLU A 119 8.85 -1.41 6.47
CA GLU A 119 9.55 -1.57 5.19
C GLU A 119 8.57 -1.73 4.01
N GLN A 120 7.52 -2.53 4.19
CA GLN A 120 6.46 -2.64 3.18
C GLN A 120 5.75 -1.28 2.98
N PHE A 121 5.51 -0.53 4.06
CA PHE A 121 4.97 0.82 3.94
C PHE A 121 5.90 1.69 3.11
N LYS A 122 7.21 1.75 3.37
CA LYS A 122 8.14 2.57 2.57
C LYS A 122 8.10 2.24 1.07
N GLY A 123 7.91 0.97 0.73
CA GLY A 123 7.82 0.50 -0.66
C GLY A 123 6.66 1.09 -1.47
N HIS A 124 5.61 1.63 -0.84
CA HIS A 124 4.48 2.22 -1.56
C HIS A 124 4.79 3.61 -2.16
N PHE A 125 5.69 4.38 -1.55
CA PHE A 125 5.93 5.79 -1.92
C PHE A 125 6.38 5.99 -3.38
N PRO A 126 7.36 5.23 -3.91
CA PRO A 126 7.82 5.43 -5.28
C PRO A 126 6.71 5.19 -6.31
N TYR A 127 5.85 4.20 -6.08
CA TYR A 127 4.73 3.89 -6.98
C TYR A 127 3.67 5.00 -6.96
N ARG A 128 3.33 5.54 -5.79
CA ARG A 128 2.40 6.69 -5.74
C ARG A 128 2.97 7.92 -6.43
N ALA A 129 4.28 8.16 -6.33
CA ALA A 129 4.94 9.26 -7.03
C ALA A 129 4.86 9.10 -8.57
N GLU A 130 5.13 7.89 -9.09
CA GLU A 130 4.99 7.62 -10.52
C GLU A 130 3.52 7.64 -10.98
N ALA A 131 2.58 7.19 -10.14
CA ALA A 131 1.14 7.28 -10.43
C ALA A 131 0.69 8.74 -10.62
N GLN A 132 1.08 9.63 -9.70
CA GLN A 132 0.78 11.06 -9.78
C GLN A 132 1.37 11.71 -11.04
N LYS A 133 2.60 11.34 -11.40
CA LYS A 133 3.29 11.83 -12.60
C LYS A 133 2.60 11.36 -13.88
N ALA A 134 2.18 10.09 -13.95
CA ALA A 134 1.42 9.55 -15.07
C ALA A 134 0.04 10.22 -15.22
N ALA A 135 -0.66 10.41 -14.09
CA ALA A 135 -1.95 11.12 -14.05
C ALA A 135 -1.81 12.58 -14.55
N ALA A 136 -0.77 13.29 -14.12
CA ALA A 136 -0.49 14.65 -14.57
C ALA A 136 -0.22 14.74 -16.08
N ALA A 137 0.31 13.67 -16.68
CA ALA A 137 0.50 13.55 -18.13
C ALA A 137 -0.75 13.07 -18.89
N GLY A 138 -1.86 12.78 -18.20
CA GLY A 138 -3.08 12.22 -18.78
C GLY A 138 -2.96 10.75 -19.18
N ASN A 139 -1.91 10.05 -18.73
CA ASN A 139 -1.71 8.63 -18.93
C ASN A 139 -2.38 7.85 -17.79
N TRP A 140 -3.69 7.69 -17.88
CA TRP A 140 -4.53 7.16 -16.81
C TRP A 140 -4.34 5.67 -16.55
N ASP A 141 -4.02 4.89 -17.59
CA ASP A 141 -3.75 3.45 -17.45
C ASP A 141 -2.48 3.24 -16.61
N ASP A 142 -1.38 3.94 -16.92
CA ASP A 142 -0.15 3.85 -16.13
C ASP A 142 -0.33 4.44 -14.73
N ALA A 143 -1.14 5.50 -14.58
CA ALA A 143 -1.47 6.06 -13.27
C ALA A 143 -2.18 5.03 -12.40
N PHE A 144 -3.20 4.36 -12.95
CA PHE A 144 -3.94 3.30 -12.29
C PHE A 144 -3.02 2.12 -11.92
N LEU A 145 -2.22 1.62 -12.87
CA LEU A 145 -1.32 0.50 -12.64
C LEU A 145 -0.30 0.79 -11.51
N ASN A 146 0.25 2.00 -11.45
CA ASN A 146 1.15 2.38 -10.38
C ASN A 146 0.41 2.50 -9.02
N GLU A 147 -0.82 3.01 -8.99
CA GLU A 147 -1.61 3.06 -7.76
C GLU A 147 -2.01 1.65 -7.28
N GLU A 148 -2.24 0.70 -8.18
CA GLU A 148 -2.39 -0.73 -7.86
C GLU A 148 -1.10 -1.33 -7.29
N MET A 149 0.07 -0.98 -7.84
CA MET A 149 1.35 -1.44 -7.29
C MET A 149 1.58 -0.88 -5.88
N ALA A 150 1.26 0.39 -5.64
CA ALA A 150 1.29 0.97 -4.29
C ALA A 150 0.36 0.23 -3.33
N TRP A 151 -0.84 -0.14 -3.79
CA TRP A 151 -1.80 -0.91 -3.00
C TRP A 151 -1.23 -2.26 -2.54
N GLN A 152 -0.48 -2.97 -3.38
CA GLN A 152 0.14 -4.26 -2.99
C GLN A 152 1.08 -4.11 -1.78
N TYR A 153 1.84 -3.01 -1.71
CA TYR A 153 2.71 -2.71 -0.57
C TYR A 153 1.90 -2.35 0.68
N LEU A 154 0.83 -1.56 0.53
CA LEU A 154 -0.06 -1.20 1.64
C LEU A 154 -0.78 -2.43 2.22
N VAL A 155 -1.22 -3.38 1.39
CA VAL A 155 -1.84 -4.64 1.85
C VAL A 155 -0.85 -5.49 2.64
N LYS A 156 0.41 -5.62 2.16
CA LYS A 156 1.45 -6.33 2.89
C LYS A 156 1.78 -5.65 4.22
N CYS A 157 1.90 -4.32 4.23
CA CYS A 157 2.06 -3.53 5.44
C CYS A 157 0.93 -3.80 6.44
N ALA A 158 -0.33 -3.72 6.00
CA ALA A 158 -1.49 -3.98 6.85
C ALA A 158 -1.49 -5.40 7.41
N SER A 159 -1.15 -6.41 6.59
CA SER A 159 -1.04 -7.81 7.03
C SER A 159 0.00 -7.98 8.14
N ARG A 160 1.22 -7.47 7.94
CA ARG A 160 2.30 -7.52 8.94
C ARG A 160 1.96 -6.74 10.21
N GLY A 161 1.37 -5.55 10.06
CA GLY A 161 0.89 -4.75 11.19
C GLY A 161 -0.20 -5.44 12.01
N ILE A 162 -1.09 -6.20 11.37
CA ILE A 162 -2.11 -7.01 12.06
C ILE A 162 -1.44 -8.17 12.83
N PHE A 163 -0.41 -8.81 12.28
CA PHE A 163 0.33 -9.85 13.02
C PHE A 163 1.02 -9.26 14.24
N ALA A 164 1.69 -8.12 14.11
CA ALA A 164 2.28 -7.40 15.25
C ALA A 164 1.22 -7.09 16.31
N LYS A 165 0.05 -6.59 15.90
CA LYS A 165 -1.10 -6.35 16.80
C LYS A 165 -1.52 -7.61 17.56
N LYS A 166 -1.70 -8.74 16.85
CA LYS A 166 -2.12 -10.00 17.49
C LYS A 166 -1.11 -10.48 18.51
N MET A 167 0.19 -10.39 18.18
CA MET A 167 1.27 -10.79 19.07
C MET A 167 1.32 -9.93 20.35
N VAL A 168 1.14 -8.61 20.26
CA VAL A 168 1.07 -7.76 21.47
C VAL A 168 -0.20 -7.98 22.30
N ASP A 169 -1.27 -8.50 21.69
CA ASP A 169 -2.51 -8.85 22.38
C ASP A 169 -2.49 -10.30 22.94
N GLY A 170 -1.49 -11.11 22.60
CA GLY A 170 -1.37 -12.51 23.02
C GLY A 170 -2.29 -13.49 22.29
N GLU A 171 -2.69 -13.16 21.05
CA GLU A 171 -3.55 -13.98 20.16
C GLU A 171 -2.78 -14.92 19.22
#